data_AF-A0A7Y3XMB9-F1
#
_entry.id   AF-A0A7Y3XMB9-F1
#
_cell.length_a   1.000
_cell.length_b   1.000
_cell.length_c   1.000
_cell.angle_alpha   90.00
_cell.angle_beta   90.00
_cell.angle_gamma   90.00
#
_symmetry.space_group_name_H-M   'P 1'
#
loop_
_entity.id
_entity.type
_entity.pdbx_description
1 polymer ?
#
loop_
_entity_poly.entity_id
_entity_poly.type
_entity_poly.pdbx_seq_one_letter_code
_entity_poly.pdbx_strand_id
1 'polypeptide(L)'
;MTHRVRKCKCRHCRDLFSPDHRSARRQKFCRKPQCRKASKAESQRIWLEKPENKDYFKGSYHVQRVQLWRKNHPGYWRKARDKENALQDSLTPYPKVRQEVTESLHKDALQDVLTAQPAVFIGLIAQFTGSTLQDDIALAARRMRQLGNDIINRHPPNQGGSYDIKTPNMSKPNPKGSRSVQLD
;
A
#
# COMPACT_ATOMS: atom_id res chain seq x y z
N MET A 1 10.53 -6.11 27.26
CA MET A 1 11.14 -4.86 27.75
C MET A 1 10.43 -3.68 27.09
N THR A 2 9.69 -2.88 27.85
CA THR A 2 8.96 -1.73 27.31
C THR A 2 9.96 -0.61 26.96
N HIS A 3 10.09 -0.28 25.67
CA HIS A 3 10.93 0.84 25.26
C HIS A 3 10.38 2.14 25.87
N ARG A 4 11.10 2.70 26.85
CA ARG A 4 10.76 3.99 27.46
C ARG A 4 10.93 5.08 26.40
N VAL A 5 9.82 5.66 25.94
CA VAL A 5 9.84 6.74 24.96
C VAL A 5 10.51 7.97 25.60
N ARG A 6 11.69 8.34 25.12
CA ARG A 6 12.41 9.53 25.60
C ARG A 6 11.59 10.79 25.26
N LYS A 7 11.37 11.66 26.25
CA LYS A 7 10.72 12.96 26.02
C LYS A 7 11.66 13.89 25.25
N CYS A 8 11.12 14.68 24.33
CA CYS A 8 11.84 15.66 23.52
C CYS A 8 11.30 17.07 23.77
N LYS A 9 12.12 18.10 23.57
CA LYS A 9 11.70 19.50 23.67
C LYS A 9 11.09 19.97 22.35
N CYS A 10 9.90 20.57 22.38
CA CYS A 10 9.26 21.12 21.20
C CYS A 10 9.99 22.38 20.70
N ARG A 11 10.26 22.46 19.40
CA ARG A 11 10.90 23.65 18.80
C ARG A 11 10.06 24.93 18.82
N HIS A 12 8.73 24.81 18.92
CA HIS A 12 7.82 25.97 18.96
C HIS A 12 7.53 26.41 20.40
N CYS A 13 6.78 25.61 21.17
CA CYS A 13 6.35 25.99 22.52
C CYS A 13 7.37 25.69 23.62
N ARG A 14 8.52 25.06 23.30
CA ARG A 14 9.58 24.69 24.25
C ARG A 14 9.19 23.69 25.34
N ASP A 15 7.95 23.22 25.37
CA ASP A 15 7.51 22.15 26.29
C ASP A 15 8.15 20.79 25.97
N LEU A 16 8.31 19.97 27.01
CA LEU A 16 8.65 18.57 26.88
C LEU A 16 7.44 17.76 26.43
N PHE A 17 7.62 16.89 25.43
CA PHE A 17 6.58 16.00 24.93
C PHE A 17 7.13 14.61 24.61
N SER A 18 6.27 13.60 24.68
CA SER A 18 6.59 12.25 24.20
C SER A 18 6.33 12.18 22.70
N PRO A 19 7.35 11.95 21.85
CA PRO A 19 7.15 11.84 20.41
C PRO A 19 6.41 10.54 20.06
N ASP A 20 5.72 10.53 18.92
CA ASP A 20 5.05 9.36 18.38
C ASP A 20 6.09 8.29 18.00
N HIS A 21 5.87 7.04 18.43
CA HIS A 21 6.80 5.93 18.20
C HIS A 21 7.22 5.77 16.73
N ARG A 22 6.32 6.00 15.77
CA ARG A 22 6.60 5.89 14.32
C ARG A 22 7.53 6.97 13.80
N SER A 23 7.58 8.10 14.51
CA SER A 23 8.38 9.27 14.13
C SER A 23 9.32 9.72 15.24
N ALA A 24 9.61 8.87 16.23
CA ALA A 24 10.27 9.26 17.47
C ALA A 24 11.62 9.95 17.24
N ARG A 25 12.38 9.46 16.25
CA ARG A 25 13.68 10.02 15.86
C ARG A 25 13.59 11.33 15.05
N ARG A 26 12.43 11.65 14.46
CA ARG A 26 12.25 12.77 13.52
C ARG A 26 11.34 13.88 14.06
N GLN A 27 10.47 13.58 15.03
CA GLN A 27 9.47 14.51 15.51
C GLN A 27 10.08 15.63 16.34
N LYS A 28 10.02 16.86 15.81
CA LYS A 28 10.59 18.07 16.42
C LYS A 28 9.56 18.97 17.12
N PHE A 29 8.28 18.73 16.86
CA PHE A 29 7.16 19.54 17.37
C PHE A 29 6.14 18.65 18.10
N CYS A 30 5.55 19.17 19.18
CA CYS A 30 4.49 18.46 19.90
C CYS A 30 3.16 18.51 19.12
N ARG A 31 2.14 17.76 19.60
CA ARG A 31 0.85 17.61 18.91
C ARG A 31 -0.10 18.80 19.09
N LYS A 32 0.27 19.81 19.89
CA LYS A 32 -0.53 21.04 20.10
C LYS A 32 -0.84 21.71 18.75
N PRO A 33 -2.06 22.24 18.53
CA PRO A 33 -2.48 22.76 17.23
C PRO A 33 -1.57 23.89 16.71
N GLN A 34 -1.15 24.80 17.59
CA GLN A 34 -0.21 25.88 17.26
C GLN A 34 1.15 25.32 16.82
N CYS A 35 1.70 24.32 17.53
CA CYS A 35 2.97 23.69 17.18
C CYS A 35 2.90 22.89 15.88
N ARG A 36 1.75 22.29 15.54
CA ARG A 36 1.53 21.66 14.23
C ARG A 36 1.52 22.67 13.08
N LYS A 37 0.88 23.83 13.27
CA LYS A 37 0.92 24.94 12.31
C LYS A 37 2.36 25.43 12.10
N ALA A 38 3.10 25.64 13.18
CA ALA A 38 4.51 26.03 13.13
C ALA A 38 5.39 25.00 12.42
N SER A 39 5.19 23.70 12.71
CA SER A 39 5.90 22.62 12.01
C SER A 39 5.63 22.64 10.51
N LYS A 40 4.38 22.85 10.08
CA LYS A 40 4.02 22.91 8.67
C LYS A 40 4.64 24.14 8.00
N ALA A 41 4.59 25.29 8.65
CA ALA A 41 5.19 26.52 8.14
C ALA A 41 6.71 26.38 7.95
N GLU A 42 7.40 25.80 8.94
CA GLU A 42 8.85 25.56 8.85
C GLU A 42 9.19 24.57 7.73
N SER A 43 8.46 23.46 7.62
CA SER A 43 8.67 22.51 6.51
C SER A 43 8.40 23.14 5.15
N GLN A 44 7.39 24.01 5.04
CA GLN A 44 7.08 24.72 3.81
C GLN A 44 8.17 25.75 3.47
N ARG A 45 8.69 26.47 4.46
CA ARG A 45 9.81 27.41 4.30
C ARG A 45 11.05 26.69 3.75
N ILE A 46 11.49 25.62 4.41
CA ILE A 46 12.64 24.80 3.97
C ILE A 46 12.42 24.24 2.56
N TRP A 47 11.19 23.83 2.24
CA TRP A 47 10.88 23.29 0.92
C TRP A 47 10.95 24.36 -0.18
N LEU A 48 10.47 25.59 0.11
CA LEU A 48 10.52 26.75 -0.80
C LEU A 48 11.92 27.36 -0.94
N GLU A 49 12.82 27.16 0.02
CA GLU A 49 14.21 27.59 -0.07
C GLU A 49 15.00 26.84 -1.16
N LYS A 50 14.52 25.65 -1.57
CA LYS A 50 15.13 24.90 -2.66
C LYS A 50 14.92 25.65 -3.98
N PRO A 51 15.98 25.88 -4.79
CA PRO A 51 15.88 26.61 -6.05
C PRO A 51 14.79 26.07 -6.98
N GLU A 52 14.59 24.74 -7.02
CA GLU A 52 13.61 24.08 -7.88
C GLU A 52 12.15 24.36 -7.47
N ASN A 53 11.92 24.69 -6.20
CA ASN A 53 10.57 24.88 -5.64
C ASN A 53 10.22 26.34 -5.37
N LYS A 54 11.18 27.25 -5.49
CA LYS A 54 11.03 28.68 -5.14
C LYS A 54 9.80 29.31 -5.80
N ASP A 55 9.59 28.98 -7.07
CA ASP A 55 8.47 29.48 -7.86
C ASP A 55 7.35 28.46 -8.04
N TYR A 56 7.30 27.36 -7.27
CA TYR A 56 6.30 26.30 -7.49
C TYR A 56 4.85 26.82 -7.48
N PHE A 57 4.53 27.77 -6.61
CA PHE A 57 3.18 28.34 -6.52
C PHE A 57 2.94 29.54 -7.46
N LYS A 58 3.99 30.08 -8.07
CA LYS A 58 3.95 31.28 -8.93
C LYS A 58 4.31 31.01 -10.39
N GLY A 59 4.92 29.86 -10.67
CA GLY A 59 5.44 29.48 -11.97
C GLY A 59 4.32 29.24 -12.97
N SER A 60 4.54 29.73 -14.19
CA SER A 60 3.57 29.66 -15.28
C SER A 60 3.04 28.24 -15.51
N TYR A 61 3.92 27.24 -15.49
CA TYR A 61 3.54 25.83 -15.63
C TYR A 61 2.51 25.37 -14.58
N HIS A 62 2.78 25.60 -13.29
CA HIS A 62 1.89 25.15 -12.22
C HIS A 62 0.56 25.90 -12.23
N VAL A 63 0.59 27.19 -12.54
CA VAL A 63 -0.62 28.01 -12.70
C VAL A 63 -1.47 27.50 -13.86
N GLN A 64 -0.88 27.31 -15.05
CA GLN A 64 -1.57 26.79 -16.23
C GLN A 64 -2.14 25.39 -15.97
N ARG A 65 -1.38 24.51 -15.31
CA ARG A 65 -1.84 23.17 -14.93
C ARG A 65 -3.11 23.23 -14.07
N VAL A 66 -3.14 24.12 -13.06
CA VAL A 66 -4.31 24.29 -12.20
C VAL A 66 -5.49 24.90 -12.97
N GLN A 67 -5.24 25.87 -13.85
CA GLN A 67 -6.28 26.45 -14.71
C GLN A 67 -6.90 25.41 -15.65
N LEU A 68 -6.07 24.63 -16.35
CA LEU A 68 -6.51 23.54 -17.22
C LEU A 68 -7.30 22.50 -16.44
N TRP A 69 -6.81 22.11 -15.26
CA TRP A 69 -7.51 21.17 -14.40
C TRP A 69 -8.89 21.70 -13.99
N ARG A 70 -9.01 22.98 -13.62
CA ARG A 70 -10.30 23.63 -13.29
C ARG A 70 -11.24 23.70 -14.48
N LYS A 71 -10.73 23.94 -15.69
CA LYS A 71 -11.52 23.94 -16.94
C LYS A 71 -12.11 22.55 -17.22
N ASN A 72 -11.33 21.50 -17.00
CA ASN A 72 -11.76 20.12 -17.22
C ASN A 72 -12.64 19.57 -16.10
N HIS A 73 -12.64 20.20 -14.91
CA HIS A 73 -13.40 19.77 -13.74
C HIS A 73 -14.27 20.92 -13.18
N PRO A 74 -15.21 21.45 -13.97
CA PRO A 74 -16.08 22.53 -13.52
C PRO A 74 -16.94 22.07 -12.33
N GLY A 75 -17.11 22.94 -11.34
CA GLY A 75 -17.93 22.63 -10.16
C GLY A 75 -17.27 21.72 -9.12
N TYR A 76 -16.06 21.19 -9.35
CA TYR A 76 -15.37 20.36 -8.36
C TYR A 76 -15.23 21.05 -6.98
N TRP A 77 -14.86 22.33 -6.96
CA TRP A 77 -14.71 23.08 -5.71
C TRP A 77 -16.05 23.44 -5.03
N ARG A 78 -17.16 23.28 -5.75
CA ARG A 78 -18.53 23.54 -5.25
C ARG A 78 -19.18 22.31 -4.65
N LYS A 79 -18.64 21.11 -4.90
CA LYS A 79 -19.05 19.92 -4.17
C LYS A 79 -18.70 20.16 -2.71
N ALA A 80 -19.72 20.29 -1.87
CA ALA A 80 -19.52 20.21 -0.43
C ALA A 80 -18.73 18.93 -0.17
N ARG A 81 -17.80 18.97 0.78
CA ARG A 81 -17.34 17.71 1.37
C ARG A 81 -18.56 17.14 2.07
N ASP A 82 -19.30 16.28 1.37
CA ASP A 82 -20.29 15.44 2.00
C ASP A 82 -19.54 14.70 3.09
N LYS A 83 -19.70 15.17 4.34
CA LYS A 83 -19.09 14.54 5.51
C LYS A 83 -19.52 13.08 5.64
N GLU A 84 -20.62 12.73 4.99
CA GLU A 84 -21.23 11.41 4.94
C GLU A 84 -20.43 10.41 4.09
N ASN A 85 -19.59 10.87 3.15
CA ASN A 85 -18.86 9.99 2.22
C ASN A 85 -17.34 10.21 2.28
N ALA A 86 -16.77 10.39 3.48
CA ALA A 86 -15.43 9.86 3.63
C ALA A 86 -15.55 8.36 3.35
N LEU A 87 -14.87 7.84 2.34
CA LEU A 87 -14.71 6.39 2.01
C LEU A 87 -14.06 5.58 3.16
N GLN A 88 -14.10 6.09 4.37
CA GLN A 88 -14.13 5.29 5.57
C GLN A 88 -15.58 4.94 5.76
N ASP A 89 -16.01 3.79 5.26
CA ASP A 89 -17.16 3.12 5.85
C ASP A 89 -16.95 3.20 7.35
N SER A 90 -17.79 4.01 8.01
CA SER A 90 -17.87 3.96 9.44
C SER A 90 -18.17 2.49 9.69
N LEU A 91 -17.25 1.79 10.34
CA LEU A 91 -17.56 0.47 10.89
C LEU A 91 -18.72 0.72 11.84
N THR A 92 -19.94 0.69 11.31
CA THR A 92 -21.15 0.55 12.10
C THR A 92 -20.81 -0.61 12.99
N PRO A 93 -20.80 -0.43 14.33
CA PRO A 93 -20.65 -1.56 15.21
C PRO A 93 -21.81 -2.47 14.85
N TYR A 94 -21.51 -3.55 14.11
CA TYR A 94 -22.48 -4.59 13.86
C TYR A 94 -22.97 -4.96 15.26
N PRO A 95 -24.29 -4.93 15.53
CA PRO A 95 -24.75 -5.48 16.78
C PRO A 95 -24.16 -6.88 16.81
N LYS A 96 -23.34 -7.18 17.82
CA LYS A 96 -22.94 -8.54 18.14
C LYS A 96 -24.25 -9.23 18.56
N VAL A 97 -25.04 -9.63 17.57
CA VAL A 97 -25.92 -10.76 17.72
C VAL A 97 -24.96 -11.85 18.14
N ARG A 98 -25.08 -12.33 19.38
CA ARG A 98 -24.51 -13.61 19.76
C ARG A 98 -25.16 -14.60 18.81
N GLN A 99 -24.49 -14.85 17.70
CA GLN A 99 -24.76 -16.00 16.88
C GLN A 99 -24.36 -17.14 17.80
N GLU A 100 -25.36 -17.86 18.30
CA GLU A 100 -25.12 -19.19 18.85
C GLU A 100 -24.41 -19.93 17.74
N VAL A 101 -23.11 -20.13 17.94
CA VAL A 101 -22.28 -20.89 17.02
C VAL A 101 -22.85 -22.28 17.10
N THR A 102 -23.67 -22.65 16.11
CA THR A 102 -23.90 -24.06 15.83
C THR A 102 -22.52 -24.65 15.69
N GLU A 103 -22.20 -25.59 16.59
CA GLU A 103 -20.89 -26.20 16.80
C GLU A 103 -20.46 -27.06 15.60
N SER A 104 -20.32 -26.44 14.44
CA SER A 104 -19.54 -26.95 13.32
C SER A 104 -18.45 -25.94 12.98
N LEU A 105 -17.77 -25.43 14.00
CA LEU A 105 -16.40 -24.98 13.82
C LEU A 105 -15.62 -26.22 13.41
N HIS A 106 -15.26 -26.32 12.12
CA HIS A 106 -14.29 -27.31 11.68
C HIS A 106 -13.12 -27.27 12.65
N LYS A 107 -12.83 -28.41 13.28
CA LYS A 107 -11.84 -28.56 14.36
C LYS A 107 -10.41 -28.25 13.90
N ASP A 108 -10.22 -28.16 12.60
CA ASP A 108 -8.93 -28.01 11.95
C ASP A 108 -8.73 -26.54 11.55
N ALA A 109 -7.56 -25.96 11.87
CA ALA A 109 -7.25 -24.63 11.41
C ALA A 109 -7.27 -24.62 9.88
N LEU A 110 -7.52 -23.47 9.24
CA LEU A 110 -7.51 -23.38 7.77
C LEU A 110 -6.23 -24.00 7.19
N GLN A 111 -5.10 -23.84 7.87
CA GLN A 111 -3.81 -24.42 7.48
C GLN A 111 -3.81 -25.96 7.49
N ASP A 112 -4.53 -26.58 8.41
CA ASP A 112 -4.69 -28.04 8.54
C ASP A 112 -5.65 -28.59 7.45
N VAL A 113 -6.67 -27.82 7.05
CA VAL A 113 -7.52 -28.16 5.90
C VAL A 113 -6.72 -28.12 4.59
N LEU A 114 -5.79 -27.16 4.45
CA LEU A 114 -4.94 -27.04 3.28
C LEU A 114 -3.86 -28.15 3.22
N THR A 115 -3.42 -28.70 4.35
CA THR A 115 -2.53 -29.88 4.35
C THR A 115 -3.29 -31.19 4.14
N ALA A 116 -4.59 -31.25 4.46
CA ALA A 116 -5.43 -32.44 4.32
C ALA A 116 -5.96 -32.72 2.90
N GLN A 117 -5.91 -31.77 1.95
CA GLN A 117 -6.47 -31.94 0.60
C GLN A 117 -5.50 -31.63 -0.55
N PRO A 118 -4.41 -32.40 -0.71
CA PRO A 118 -3.45 -32.21 -1.80
C PRO A 118 -4.08 -32.29 -3.19
N ALA A 119 -5.15 -33.08 -3.37
CA ALA A 119 -5.85 -33.23 -4.64
C ALA A 119 -6.48 -31.93 -5.17
N VAL A 120 -7.02 -31.08 -4.27
CA VAL A 120 -7.64 -29.80 -4.67
C VAL A 120 -6.60 -28.83 -5.20
N PHE A 121 -5.44 -28.76 -4.54
CA PHE A 121 -4.32 -27.94 -5.00
C PHE A 121 -3.73 -28.44 -6.31
N ILE A 122 -3.56 -29.76 -6.44
CA ILE A 122 -3.09 -30.38 -7.68
C ILE A 122 -4.05 -30.06 -8.82
N GLY A 123 -5.37 -30.19 -8.60
CA GLY A 123 -6.39 -29.85 -9.59
C GLY A 123 -6.41 -28.37 -9.98
N LEU A 124 -6.32 -27.47 -9.01
CA LEU A 124 -6.23 -26.03 -9.26
C LEU A 124 -4.98 -25.66 -10.06
N ILE A 125 -3.82 -26.20 -9.68
CA ILE A 125 -2.56 -25.94 -10.38
C ILE A 125 -2.63 -26.50 -11.79
N ALA A 126 -3.13 -27.73 -11.97
CA ALA A 126 -3.31 -28.33 -13.29
C ALA A 126 -4.26 -27.50 -14.19
N GLN A 127 -5.32 -26.94 -13.61
CA GLN A 127 -6.23 -26.04 -14.31
C GLN A 127 -5.54 -24.74 -14.77
N PHE A 128 -4.67 -24.17 -13.93
CA PHE A 128 -3.93 -22.94 -14.28
C PHE A 128 -2.76 -23.19 -15.25
N THR A 129 -2.10 -24.34 -15.16
CA THR A 129 -0.97 -24.69 -16.03
C THR A 129 -1.41 -25.35 -17.34
N GLY A 130 -2.61 -25.93 -17.37
CA GLY A 130 -3.06 -26.79 -18.46
C GLY A 130 -2.31 -28.12 -18.53
N SER A 131 -1.60 -28.52 -17.47
CA SER A 131 -0.77 -29.74 -17.44
C SER A 131 -1.09 -30.59 -16.21
N THR A 132 -1.28 -31.89 -16.44
CA THR A 132 -1.42 -32.91 -15.39
C THR A 132 -0.09 -33.59 -15.05
N LEU A 133 1.01 -33.22 -15.72
CA LEU A 133 2.33 -33.78 -15.49
C LEU A 133 2.84 -33.34 -14.11
N GLN A 134 3.29 -34.31 -13.32
CA GLN A 134 3.71 -34.07 -11.94
C GLN A 134 4.86 -33.05 -11.83
N ASP A 135 5.81 -33.07 -12.76
CA ASP A 135 6.93 -32.12 -12.78
C ASP A 135 6.49 -30.68 -13.06
N ASP A 136 5.54 -30.50 -13.98
CA ASP A 136 4.97 -29.19 -14.31
C ASP A 136 4.15 -28.64 -13.14
N ILE A 137 3.34 -29.50 -12.51
CA ILE A 137 2.56 -29.14 -11.32
C ILE A 137 3.51 -28.76 -10.18
N ALA A 138 4.58 -29.53 -9.95
CA ALA A 138 5.56 -29.23 -8.91
C ALA A 138 6.31 -27.90 -9.18
N LEU A 139 6.66 -27.63 -10.45
CA LEU A 139 7.30 -26.39 -10.86
C LEU A 139 6.37 -25.18 -10.65
N ALA A 140 5.11 -25.30 -11.05
CA ALA A 140 4.11 -24.26 -10.89
C ALA A 140 3.79 -24.01 -9.41
N ALA A 141 3.66 -25.06 -8.60
CA ALA A 141 3.48 -24.94 -7.15
C ALA A 141 4.61 -24.14 -6.49
N ARG A 142 5.87 -24.43 -6.84
CA ARG A 142 7.04 -23.71 -6.32
C ARG A 142 7.01 -22.22 -6.68
N ARG A 143 6.66 -21.89 -7.93
CA ARG A 143 6.54 -20.50 -8.39
C ARG A 143 5.41 -19.75 -7.71
N MET A 144 4.23 -20.37 -7.58
CA MET A 144 3.08 -19.78 -6.89
C MET A 144 3.40 -19.51 -5.41
N ARG A 145 4.11 -20.43 -4.75
CA ARG A 145 4.57 -20.24 -3.37
C ARG A 145 5.57 -19.09 -3.25
N GLN A 146 6.53 -18.97 -4.18
CA GLN A 146 7.47 -17.85 -4.22
C GLN A 146 6.74 -16.53 -4.38
N LEU A 147 5.81 -16.43 -5.33
CA LEU A 147 4.98 -15.24 -5.53
C LEU A 147 4.17 -14.88 -4.28
N GLY A 148 3.54 -15.87 -3.64
CA GLY A 148 2.80 -15.66 -2.39
C GLY A 148 3.70 -15.11 -1.28
N ASN A 149 4.90 -15.67 -1.13
CA ASN A 149 5.89 -15.18 -0.17
C ASN A 149 6.36 -13.76 -0.51
N ASP A 150 6.55 -13.41 -1.78
CA ASP A 150 6.95 -12.06 -2.19
C ASP A 150 5.85 -11.02 -1.89
N ILE A 151 4.58 -11.41 -2.01
CA ILE A 151 3.43 -10.55 -1.67
C ILE A 151 3.33 -10.37 -0.16
N ILE A 152 3.41 -11.46 0.61
CA ILE A 152 3.27 -11.45 2.08
C ILE A 152 4.45 -10.73 2.73
N ASN A 153 5.67 -11.03 2.29
CA ASN A 153 6.90 -10.45 2.81
C ASN A 153 7.28 -9.14 2.13
N ARG A 154 6.36 -8.53 1.37
CA ARG A 154 6.58 -7.22 0.76
C ARG A 154 6.73 -6.19 1.88
N HIS A 155 7.96 -5.90 2.25
CA HIS A 155 8.26 -4.73 3.05
C HIS A 155 7.81 -3.49 2.26
N PRO A 156 6.96 -2.61 2.82
CA PRO A 156 6.72 -1.33 2.19
C PRO A 156 8.07 -0.61 2.05
N PRO A 157 8.39 -0.01 0.88
CA PRO A 157 9.62 0.73 0.73
C PRO A 157 9.64 1.83 1.77
N ASN A 158 10.55 1.69 2.73
CA ASN A 158 10.81 2.67 3.77
C ASN A 158 11.67 3.79 3.16
N GLN A 159 11.18 4.45 2.12
CA GLN A 159 11.80 5.63 1.52
C GLN A 159 10.74 6.35 0.68
N GLY A 160 10.34 7.53 1.15
CA GLY A 160 9.61 8.48 0.32
C GLY A 160 10.55 8.95 -0.79
N GLY A 161 10.30 8.48 -2.00
CA GLY A 161 11.01 8.88 -3.21
C GLY A 161 10.15 8.53 -4.43
N SER A 162 9.91 9.54 -5.26
CA SER A 162 9.38 9.53 -6.63
C SER A 162 8.42 8.40 -7.03
N TYR A 163 7.15 8.75 -7.23
CA TYR A 163 6.20 7.93 -7.97
C TYR A 163 6.56 7.97 -9.46
N ASP A 164 7.42 7.03 -9.86
CA ASP A 164 7.36 6.40 -11.17
C ASP A 164 7.08 4.92 -10.92
N ILE A 165 5.86 4.48 -11.20
CA ILE A 165 5.53 3.06 -11.24
C ILE A 165 6.31 2.49 -12.43
N LYS A 166 7.53 2.01 -12.20
CA LYS A 166 8.19 1.11 -13.14
C LYS A 166 7.48 -0.23 -13.01
N THR A 167 6.60 -0.51 -13.96
CA THR A 167 6.12 -1.87 -14.24
C THR A 167 7.36 -2.78 -14.30
N PRO A 168 7.42 -3.87 -13.51
CA PRO A 168 8.45 -4.86 -13.71
C PRO A 168 8.31 -5.40 -15.12
N ASN A 169 9.41 -5.42 -15.85
CA ASN A 169 9.51 -5.97 -17.19
C ASN A 169 9.00 -7.42 -17.17
N MET A 170 7.75 -7.61 -17.57
CA MET A 170 7.19 -8.94 -17.81
C MET A 170 7.95 -9.49 -19.02
N SER A 171 8.80 -10.48 -18.79
CA SER A 171 9.44 -11.24 -19.86
C SER A 171 8.37 -11.65 -20.88
N LYS A 172 8.56 -11.24 -22.14
CA LYS A 172 7.65 -11.54 -23.23
C LYS A 172 7.42 -13.06 -23.30
N PRO A 173 6.19 -13.54 -23.52
CA PRO A 173 5.98 -14.94 -23.86
C PRO A 173 6.69 -15.26 -25.17
N ASN A 174 7.27 -16.46 -25.24
CA ASN A 174 7.92 -16.99 -26.43
C ASN A 174 6.96 -16.96 -27.64
N PRO A 175 7.41 -16.57 -28.84
CA PRO A 175 6.56 -16.60 -30.03
C PRO A 175 6.13 -18.04 -30.33
N LYS A 176 4.81 -18.23 -30.55
CA LYS A 176 4.26 -19.48 -31.09
C LYS A 176 4.61 -19.55 -32.57
N GLY A 177 5.47 -20.50 -32.95
CA GLY A 177 5.65 -20.85 -34.36
C GLY A 177 7.06 -21.30 -34.75
N SER A 178 7.57 -22.37 -34.15
CA SER A 178 8.60 -23.19 -34.80
C SER A 178 7.91 -24.39 -35.44
N ARG A 179 7.72 -24.32 -36.77
CA ARG A 179 7.32 -25.45 -37.62
C ARG A 179 8.37 -26.56 -37.46
N SER A 180 7.92 -27.80 -37.30
CA SER A 180 8.74 -29.00 -37.38
C SER A 180 9.41 -29.09 -38.75
N VAL A 181 10.74 -29.13 -38.78
CA VAL A 181 11.51 -29.50 -39.96
C VAL A 181 11.44 -31.02 -40.07
N GLN A 182 10.77 -31.53 -41.11
CA GLN A 182 10.94 -32.92 -41.53
C GLN A 182 12.30 -33.02 -42.23
N LEU A 183 13.10 -34.00 -41.82
CA LEU A 183 14.25 -34.48 -42.59
C LEU A 183 13.74 -35.67 -43.40
N ASP A 184 14.00 -35.64 -44.71
CA ASP A 184 13.89 -36.80 -45.60
C ASP A 184 14.94 -37.86 -45.24
#